data_AF-A0A9W9N189-F1
#
_entry.id   AF-A0A9W9N189-F1
#
_cell.length_a   1.000
_cell.length_b   1.000
_cell.length_c   1.000
_cell.angle_alpha   90.00
_cell.angle_beta   90.00
_cell.angle_gamma   90.00
#
_symmetry.space_group_name_H-M   'P 1'
#
loop_
_entity.id
_entity.type
_entity.pdbx_description
1 polymer ?
#
loop_
_entity_poly.entity_id
_entity_poly.type
_entity_poly.pdbx_seq_one_letter_code
_entity_poly.pdbx_strand_id
1 'polypeptide(L)'
;MSEKIKDAVLAEAKSTQAIAQDVITSGAYLYPFKGIVYFATHKDLWRPFISRAGQTITLGLGVTSVMFFFTYMPQMAIMAFTSGPLAAISAAILVLGESSAITNVLSRAFLVEDAMIDTFDGTLVARNQEPLVAHGRQIKPRSGGKDVMARLGKIVTRPLAQLNPRALLRSLLYLPLNLIPVVGTVLYIYMQGKRAGPVLHARYFQLKGWDSRMRDEWVKNNQGAYTGLGIAAFVLEMVPFASIPFSFTNTVGAALWAADLEKANK
;
A
#
# COMPACT_ATOMS: atom_id res chain seq x y z
N MET A 1 -4.10 8.12 41.66
CA MET A 1 -4.58 7.70 40.32
C MET A 1 -4.30 8.75 39.24
N SER A 2 -4.43 10.06 39.54
CA SER A 2 -4.13 11.17 38.61
C SER A 2 -2.67 11.25 38.12
N GLU A 3 -1.68 11.07 39.00
CA GLU A 3 -0.24 11.10 38.65
C GLU A 3 0.14 10.03 37.61
N LYS A 4 -0.27 8.77 37.81
CA LYS A 4 0.00 7.68 36.86
C LYS A 4 -0.62 7.91 35.47
N ILE A 5 -1.76 8.60 35.41
CA ILE A 5 -2.41 8.95 34.14
C ILE A 5 -1.63 10.09 33.47
N LYS A 6 -1.19 11.10 34.22
CA LYS A 6 -0.33 12.17 33.69
C LYS A 6 1.00 11.64 33.18
N ASP A 7 1.65 10.75 33.92
CA ASP A 7 2.91 10.12 33.52
C ASP A 7 2.75 9.23 32.28
N ALA A 8 1.64 8.49 32.20
CA ALA A 8 1.31 7.71 31.01
C ALA A 8 1.07 8.61 29.79
N VAL A 9 0.30 9.69 29.94
CA VAL A 9 0.03 10.67 28.87
C VAL A 9 1.29 11.39 28.44
N LEU A 10 2.19 11.75 29.36
CA LEU A 10 3.47 12.39 29.07
C LEU A 10 4.44 11.43 28.37
N ALA A 11 4.49 10.17 28.79
CA ALA A 11 5.28 9.13 28.12
C ALA A 11 4.75 8.85 26.70
N GLU A 12 3.43 8.81 26.54
CA GLU A 12 2.77 8.64 25.25
C GLU A 12 2.99 9.84 24.32
N ALA A 13 2.92 11.07 24.83
CA ALA A 13 3.23 12.28 24.07
C ALA A 13 4.70 12.33 23.63
N LYS A 14 5.65 12.01 24.54
CA LYS A 14 7.09 11.96 24.21
C LYS A 14 7.42 10.88 23.18
N SER A 15 6.81 9.70 23.31
CA SER A 15 6.99 8.61 22.33
C SER A 15 6.38 8.96 20.97
N THR A 16 5.23 9.63 20.94
CA THR A 16 4.59 10.11 19.71
C THR A 16 5.45 11.17 19.01
N GLN A 17 6.00 12.11 19.78
CA GLN A 17 6.90 13.14 19.25
C GLN A 17 8.19 12.54 18.69
N ALA A 18 8.80 11.57 19.39
CA ALA A 18 9.98 10.87 18.91
C ALA A 18 9.72 10.10 17.60
N ILE A 19 8.56 9.44 17.49
CA ILE A 19 8.17 8.73 16.25
C ILE A 19 7.89 9.72 15.11
N ALA A 20 7.22 10.84 15.39
CA ALA A 20 6.97 11.87 14.39
C ALA A 20 8.29 12.47 13.87
N GLN A 21 9.24 12.72 14.77
CA GLN A 21 10.58 13.18 14.40
C GLN A 21 11.31 12.13 13.55
N ASP A 22 11.27 10.86 13.93
CA ASP A 22 11.89 9.75 13.20
C ASP A 22 11.30 9.57 11.78
N VAL A 23 9.98 9.75 11.65
CA VAL A 23 9.31 9.77 10.33
C VAL A 23 9.85 10.91 9.47
N ILE A 24 9.98 12.11 10.02
CA ILE A 24 10.45 13.29 9.28
C ILE A 24 11.92 13.14 8.90
N THR A 25 12.78 12.72 9.83
CA THR A 25 14.23 12.58 9.59
C THR A 25 14.55 11.45 8.63
N SER A 26 13.76 10.37 8.60
CA SER A 26 13.99 9.25 7.69
C SER A 26 13.88 9.63 6.21
N GLY A 27 13.09 10.65 5.86
CA GLY A 27 12.79 11.05 4.48
C GLY A 27 12.05 9.99 3.66
N ALA A 28 11.66 8.85 4.26
CA ALA A 28 11.12 7.72 3.52
C ALA A 28 9.72 8.00 2.92
N TYR A 29 8.98 8.92 3.51
CA TYR A 29 7.68 9.40 3.02
C TYR A 29 7.76 10.09 1.65
N LEU A 30 8.96 10.45 1.18
CA LEU A 30 9.16 11.04 -0.16
C LEU A 30 9.14 9.99 -1.28
N TYR A 31 9.44 8.72 -0.97
CA TYR A 31 9.57 7.68 -1.99
C TYR A 31 8.28 7.36 -2.75
N PRO A 32 7.08 7.36 -2.15
CA PRO A 32 5.83 7.20 -2.90
C PRO A 32 5.66 8.26 -4.00
N PHE A 33 5.99 9.51 -3.70
CA PHE A 33 5.97 10.60 -4.68
C PHE A 33 7.07 10.47 -5.73
N LYS A 34 8.29 10.09 -5.34
CA LYS A 34 9.36 9.75 -6.28
C LYS A 34 8.94 8.60 -7.20
N GLY A 35 8.18 7.64 -6.67
CA GLY A 35 7.62 6.52 -7.41
C GLY A 35 6.65 6.95 -8.50
N ILE A 36 5.79 7.93 -8.24
CA ILE A 36 4.91 8.53 -9.26
C ILE A 36 5.74 9.13 -10.40
N VAL A 37 6.70 9.99 -10.07
CA VAL A 37 7.56 10.65 -11.06
C VAL A 37 8.35 9.61 -11.86
N TYR A 38 8.98 8.65 -11.18
CA TYR A 38 9.78 7.62 -11.82
C TYR A 38 8.95 6.71 -12.72
N PHE A 39 7.77 6.30 -12.27
CA PHE A 39 6.85 5.51 -13.08
C PHE A 39 6.40 6.28 -14.31
N ALA A 40 6.09 7.57 -14.19
CA ALA A 40 5.71 8.40 -15.33
C ALA A 40 6.83 8.57 -16.37
N THR A 41 8.09 8.64 -15.93
CA THR A 41 9.24 8.80 -16.85
C THR A 41 9.78 7.49 -17.43
N HIS A 42 9.49 6.34 -16.81
CA HIS A 42 9.99 5.02 -17.24
C HIS A 42 8.87 4.16 -17.84
N LYS A 43 8.62 4.35 -19.14
CA LYS A 43 7.54 3.68 -19.89
C LYS A 43 7.61 2.15 -19.85
N ASP A 44 8.80 1.58 -19.74
CA ASP A 44 8.99 0.12 -19.61
C ASP A 44 8.21 -0.45 -18.41
N LEU A 45 8.09 0.34 -17.33
CA LEU A 45 7.37 -0.07 -16.13
C LEU A 45 5.84 -0.11 -16.31
N TRP A 46 5.29 0.45 -17.39
CA TRP A 46 3.83 0.49 -17.60
C TRP A 46 3.28 -0.85 -18.08
N ARG A 47 4.14 -1.73 -18.61
CA ARG A 47 3.71 -2.99 -19.21
C ARG A 47 2.96 -3.92 -18.22
N PRO A 48 3.42 -4.15 -16.98
CA PRO A 48 2.64 -4.90 -15.99
C PRO A 48 1.32 -4.23 -15.60
N PHE A 49 1.27 -2.90 -15.54
CA PHE A 49 0.05 -2.15 -15.23
C PHE A 49 -0.99 -2.28 -16.35
N ILE A 50 -0.59 -2.01 -17.60
CA ILE A 50 -1.48 -2.05 -18.77
C ILE A 50 -2.01 -3.47 -19.01
N SER A 51 -1.18 -4.51 -18.78
CA SER A 51 -1.61 -5.90 -18.97
C SER A 51 -2.75 -6.33 -18.05
N ARG A 52 -2.89 -5.68 -16.89
CA ARG A 52 -3.97 -5.94 -15.91
C ARG A 52 -5.10 -4.93 -15.95
N ALA A 53 -4.89 -3.75 -16.55
CA ALA A 53 -5.87 -2.67 -16.62
C ALA A 53 -7.22 -3.14 -17.17
N GLY A 54 -7.24 -3.90 -18.27
CA GLY A 54 -8.49 -4.41 -18.85
C GLY A 54 -9.27 -5.31 -17.90
N GLN A 55 -8.59 -6.25 -17.22
CA GLN A 55 -9.22 -7.16 -16.26
C GLN A 55 -9.75 -6.40 -15.04
N THR A 56 -8.98 -5.43 -14.54
CA THR A 56 -9.37 -4.58 -13.42
C THR A 56 -10.58 -3.69 -13.77
N ILE A 57 -10.63 -3.11 -14.98
CA ILE A 57 -11.76 -2.30 -15.44
C ILE A 57 -13.02 -3.18 -15.55
N THR A 58 -12.92 -4.35 -16.18
CA THR A 58 -14.05 -5.28 -16.30
C THR A 58 -14.56 -5.72 -14.93
N LEU A 59 -13.67 -6.04 -14.00
CA LEU A 59 -14.03 -6.37 -12.62
C LEU A 59 -14.74 -5.19 -11.93
N GLY A 60 -14.18 -3.98 -12.05
CA GLY A 60 -14.75 -2.78 -11.44
C GLY A 60 -16.14 -2.44 -11.97
N LEU A 61 -16.34 -2.55 -13.29
CA LEU A 61 -17.66 -2.39 -13.91
C LEU A 61 -18.64 -3.45 -13.40
N GLY A 62 -18.24 -4.72 -13.38
CA GLY A 62 -19.07 -5.82 -12.90
C GLY A 62 -19.50 -5.65 -11.44
N VAL A 63 -18.54 -5.36 -10.55
CA VAL A 63 -18.82 -5.09 -9.12
C VAL A 63 -19.75 -3.90 -8.96
N THR A 64 -19.48 -2.80 -9.67
CA THR A 64 -20.30 -1.58 -9.58
C THR A 64 -21.72 -1.85 -10.06
N SER A 65 -21.92 -2.55 -11.17
CA SER A 65 -23.26 -2.91 -11.67
C SER A 65 -24.04 -3.76 -10.67
N VAL A 66 -23.40 -4.77 -10.08
CA VAL A 66 -24.04 -5.63 -9.06
C VAL A 66 -24.40 -4.82 -7.82
N MET A 67 -23.49 -3.98 -7.32
CA MET A 67 -23.74 -3.12 -6.16
C MET A 67 -24.89 -2.15 -6.43
N PHE A 68 -24.89 -1.44 -7.55
CA PHE A 68 -26.00 -0.55 -7.90
C PHE A 68 -27.34 -1.28 -8.04
N PHE A 69 -27.36 -2.50 -8.58
CA PHE A 69 -28.58 -3.28 -8.69
C PHE A 69 -29.16 -3.66 -7.32
N PHE A 70 -28.33 -4.09 -6.38
CA PHE A 70 -28.78 -4.61 -5.08
C PHE A 70 -28.88 -3.56 -3.98
N THR A 71 -27.98 -2.58 -3.93
CA THR A 71 -27.82 -1.69 -2.76
C THR A 71 -28.33 -0.28 -2.98
N TYR A 72 -28.32 0.23 -4.22
CA TYR A 72 -28.70 1.62 -4.49
C TYR A 72 -30.13 1.94 -4.04
N MET A 73 -31.09 1.11 -4.41
CA MET A 73 -32.50 1.39 -4.09
C MET A 73 -32.78 1.31 -2.57
N PRO A 74 -32.33 0.26 -1.85
CA PRO A 74 -32.42 0.25 -0.40
C PRO A 74 -31.69 1.41 0.29
N GLN A 75 -30.47 1.76 -0.15
CA GLN A 75 -29.69 2.85 0.45
C GLN A 75 -30.33 4.22 0.21
N MET A 76 -30.83 4.47 -1.00
CA MET A 76 -31.58 5.70 -1.30
C MET A 76 -32.82 5.81 -0.41
N ALA A 77 -33.58 4.72 -0.23
CA ALA A 77 -34.77 4.73 0.61
C ALA A 77 -34.42 5.09 2.07
N ILE A 78 -33.33 4.55 2.62
CA ILE A 78 -32.85 4.89 3.96
C ILE A 78 -32.39 6.36 4.01
N MET A 79 -31.63 6.80 3.02
CA MET A 79 -31.11 8.17 2.95
C MET A 79 -32.20 9.21 2.68
N ALA A 80 -33.35 8.83 2.12
CA ALA A 80 -34.47 9.74 1.91
C ALA A 80 -34.97 10.33 3.24
N PHE A 81 -34.89 9.55 4.33
CA PHE A 81 -35.27 10.00 5.67
C PHE A 81 -34.27 10.98 6.30
N THR A 82 -32.98 10.90 5.94
CA THR A 82 -31.92 11.72 6.57
C THR A 82 -31.49 12.90 5.72
N SER A 83 -31.46 12.72 4.40
CA SER A 83 -30.83 13.62 3.42
C SER A 83 -31.84 14.23 2.43
N GLY A 84 -33.10 13.81 2.48
CA GLY A 84 -34.20 14.38 1.69
C GLY A 84 -33.92 14.36 0.18
N PRO A 85 -34.06 15.49 -0.54
CA PRO A 85 -33.87 15.56 -2.00
C PRO A 85 -32.49 15.11 -2.50
N LEU A 86 -31.45 15.15 -1.65
CA LEU A 86 -30.09 14.74 -2.00
C LEU A 86 -29.85 13.24 -1.81
N ALA A 87 -30.83 12.48 -1.30
CA ALA A 87 -30.68 11.07 -0.98
C ALA A 87 -30.22 10.21 -2.17
N ALA A 88 -30.72 10.49 -3.38
CA ALA A 88 -30.29 9.79 -4.59
C ALA A 88 -28.80 10.01 -4.88
N ILE A 89 -28.31 11.24 -4.75
CA ILE A 89 -26.91 11.58 -5.00
C ILE A 89 -26.02 10.99 -3.90
N SER A 90 -26.40 11.17 -2.64
CA SER A 90 -25.67 10.63 -1.49
C SER A 90 -25.57 9.10 -1.54
N ALA A 91 -26.67 8.42 -1.89
CA ALA A 91 -26.68 6.98 -2.05
C ALA A 91 -25.78 6.55 -3.21
N ALA A 92 -25.84 7.22 -4.36
CA ALA A 92 -24.96 6.92 -5.49
C ALA A 92 -23.47 7.04 -5.12
N ILE A 93 -23.08 8.11 -4.41
CA ILE A 93 -21.70 8.31 -3.95
C ILE A 93 -21.28 7.20 -2.98
N LEU A 94 -22.16 6.79 -2.04
CA LEU A 94 -21.87 5.72 -1.10
C LEU A 94 -21.69 4.37 -1.80
N VAL A 95 -22.62 4.00 -2.70
CA VAL A 95 -22.51 2.79 -3.52
C VAL A 95 -21.22 2.77 -4.32
N LEU A 96 -20.83 3.90 -4.92
CA LEU A 96 -19.56 4.02 -5.67
C LEU A 96 -18.34 3.81 -4.76
N GLY A 97 -18.35 4.39 -3.56
CA GLY A 97 -17.28 4.20 -2.57
C GLY A 97 -17.15 2.74 -2.12
N GLU A 98 -18.27 2.09 -1.79
CA GLU A 98 -18.32 0.67 -1.41
C GLU A 98 -17.88 -0.24 -2.56
N SER A 99 -18.36 0.04 -3.78
CA SER A 99 -17.97 -0.69 -5.00
C SER A 99 -16.47 -0.56 -5.27
N SER A 100 -15.90 0.63 -5.11
CA SER A 100 -14.46 0.86 -5.25
C SER A 100 -13.68 0.08 -4.18
N ALA A 101 -14.15 0.04 -2.93
CA ALA A 101 -13.51 -0.72 -1.86
C ALA A 101 -13.49 -2.22 -2.17
N ILE A 102 -14.62 -2.79 -2.60
CA ILE A 102 -14.72 -4.21 -2.99
C ILE A 102 -13.82 -4.50 -4.19
N THR A 103 -13.88 -3.66 -5.24
CA THR A 103 -13.06 -3.79 -6.44
C THR A 103 -11.57 -3.77 -6.10
N ASN A 104 -11.15 -2.88 -5.20
CA ASN A 104 -9.77 -2.79 -4.75
C ASN A 104 -9.29 -4.07 -4.07
N VAL A 105 -10.09 -4.63 -3.16
CA VAL A 105 -9.76 -5.87 -2.47
C VAL A 105 -9.65 -7.03 -3.46
N LEU A 106 -10.64 -7.20 -4.34
CA LEU A 106 -10.66 -8.28 -5.31
C LEU A 106 -9.54 -8.15 -6.36
N SER A 107 -9.32 -6.95 -6.90
CA SER A 107 -8.28 -6.72 -7.90
C SER A 107 -6.89 -6.95 -7.33
N ARG A 108 -6.63 -6.55 -6.08
CA ARG A 108 -5.32 -6.80 -5.45
C ARG A 108 -5.08 -8.27 -5.18
N ALA A 109 -6.10 -8.98 -4.68
CA ALA A 109 -5.99 -10.39 -4.33
C ALA A 109 -5.83 -11.30 -5.57
N PHE A 110 -6.51 -10.98 -6.68
CA PHE A 110 -6.61 -11.92 -7.81
C PHE A 110 -5.93 -11.47 -9.10
N LEU A 111 -5.78 -10.16 -9.33
CA LEU A 111 -5.41 -9.64 -10.66
C LEU A 111 -4.05 -8.94 -10.68
N VAL A 112 -3.69 -8.23 -9.61
CA VAL A 112 -2.63 -7.21 -9.64
C VAL A 112 -1.38 -7.61 -8.85
N GLU A 113 -1.45 -8.60 -7.95
CA GLU A 113 -0.31 -9.00 -7.11
C GLU A 113 0.95 -9.35 -7.92
N ASP A 114 0.84 -10.27 -8.89
CA ASP A 114 1.98 -10.65 -9.74
C ASP A 114 2.52 -9.46 -10.53
N ALA A 115 1.65 -8.57 -11.01
CA ALA A 115 2.04 -7.38 -11.77
C ALA A 115 2.78 -6.35 -10.88
N MET A 116 2.42 -6.25 -9.60
CA MET A 116 3.16 -5.44 -8.63
C MET A 116 4.53 -6.04 -8.34
N ILE A 117 4.65 -7.36 -8.20
CA ILE A 117 5.96 -8.04 -8.04
C ILE A 117 6.86 -7.76 -9.25
N ASP A 118 6.33 -7.89 -10.47
CA ASP A 118 7.07 -7.56 -11.68
C ASP A 118 7.47 -6.07 -11.74
N THR A 119 6.59 -5.17 -11.30
CA THR A 119 6.89 -3.74 -11.23
C THR A 119 8.00 -3.44 -10.23
N PHE A 120 7.98 -4.09 -9.06
CA PHE A 120 9.01 -3.96 -8.02
C PHE A 120 10.37 -4.43 -8.54
N ASP A 121 10.43 -5.67 -9.04
CA ASP A 121 11.65 -6.29 -9.54
C ASP A 121 12.20 -5.56 -10.76
N GLY A 122 11.32 -5.12 -11.68
CA GLY A 122 11.71 -4.32 -12.84
C GLY A 122 12.29 -2.95 -12.44
N THR A 123 11.75 -2.31 -11.40
CA THR A 123 12.32 -1.07 -10.87
C THR A 123 13.71 -1.31 -10.28
N LEU A 124 13.91 -2.39 -9.54
CA LEU A 124 15.23 -2.76 -9.02
C LEU A 124 16.25 -3.03 -10.13
N VAL A 125 15.86 -3.76 -11.19
CA VAL A 125 16.71 -4.00 -12.36
C VAL A 125 17.05 -2.68 -13.06
N ALA A 126 16.08 -1.77 -13.24
CA ALA A 126 16.31 -0.44 -13.80
C ALA A 126 17.30 0.39 -12.95
N ARG A 127 17.37 0.13 -11.64
CA ARG A 127 18.31 0.76 -10.70
C ARG A 127 19.63 -0.01 -10.52
N ASN A 128 19.94 -0.96 -11.42
CA ASN A 128 21.13 -1.80 -11.41
C ASN A 128 21.26 -2.74 -10.19
N GLN A 129 20.14 -3.13 -9.58
CA GLN A 129 20.10 -4.11 -8.48
C GLN A 129 19.76 -5.52 -8.99
N GLU A 130 20.28 -5.87 -10.16
CA GLU A 130 20.13 -7.19 -10.78
C GLU A 130 20.61 -8.34 -9.86
N PRO A 131 21.75 -8.22 -9.13
CA PRO A 131 22.20 -9.28 -8.23
C PRO A 131 21.19 -9.59 -7.12
N LEU A 132 20.50 -8.57 -6.58
CA LEU A 132 19.48 -8.78 -5.56
C LEU A 132 18.27 -9.51 -6.14
N VAL A 133 17.78 -9.07 -7.31
CA VAL A 133 16.61 -9.66 -7.96
C VAL A 133 16.86 -11.13 -8.38
N ALA A 134 18.11 -11.46 -8.72
CA ALA A 134 18.51 -12.82 -9.10
C ALA A 134 18.29 -13.87 -7.99
N HIS A 135 18.21 -13.45 -6.72
CA HIS A 135 17.92 -14.36 -5.60
C HIS A 135 16.46 -14.86 -5.60
N GLY A 136 15.51 -14.10 -6.16
CA GLY A 136 14.08 -14.44 -6.13
C GLY A 136 13.44 -14.75 -7.48
N ARG A 137 14.16 -14.54 -8.60
CA ARG A 137 13.70 -14.87 -9.95
C ARG A 137 14.86 -14.99 -10.94
N GLN A 138 14.59 -15.63 -12.06
CA GLN A 138 15.53 -15.66 -13.19
C GLN A 138 15.59 -14.29 -13.89
N ILE A 139 16.78 -13.86 -14.28
CA ILE A 139 17.02 -12.64 -15.07
C ILE A 139 17.69 -13.03 -16.38
N LYS A 140 17.11 -12.62 -17.50
CA LYS A 140 17.71 -12.82 -18.83
C LYS A 140 18.89 -11.87 -19.05
N PRO A 141 19.92 -12.31 -19.78
CA PRO A 141 21.10 -11.49 -20.07
C PRO A 141 20.72 -10.21 -20.84
N ARG A 142 21.52 -9.16 -20.64
CA ARG A 142 21.29 -7.81 -21.18
C ARG A 142 21.34 -7.74 -22.73
N SER A 143 21.83 -8.79 -23.39
CA SER A 143 21.85 -8.86 -24.87
C SER A 143 20.48 -9.17 -25.49
N GLY A 144 19.48 -9.56 -24.70
CA GLY A 144 18.14 -9.94 -25.19
C GLY A 144 17.14 -8.81 -25.42
N GLY A 145 17.52 -7.54 -25.21
CA GLY A 145 16.65 -6.38 -25.45
C GLY A 145 16.90 -5.22 -24.47
N LYS A 146 16.48 -4.01 -24.87
CA LYS A 146 16.61 -2.76 -24.08
C LYS A 146 15.56 -2.65 -22.96
N ASP A 147 14.41 -3.33 -23.12
CA ASP A 147 13.27 -3.31 -22.20
C ASP A 147 13.60 -4.10 -20.91
N VAL A 148 13.55 -3.41 -19.77
CA VAL A 148 13.81 -3.99 -18.45
C VAL A 148 12.79 -5.08 -18.10
N MET A 149 11.53 -4.93 -18.50
CA MET A 149 10.48 -5.90 -18.20
C MET A 149 10.63 -7.20 -19.00
N ALA A 150 11.18 -7.13 -20.22
CA ALA A 150 11.44 -8.32 -21.03
C ALA A 150 12.53 -9.24 -20.44
N ARG A 151 13.37 -8.70 -19.56
CA ARG A 151 14.46 -9.42 -18.89
C ARG A 151 14.01 -10.21 -17.67
N LEU A 152 12.82 -9.90 -17.16
CA LEU A 152 12.24 -10.55 -16.00
C LEU A 152 11.74 -11.96 -16.39
N GLY A 153 12.36 -12.99 -15.82
CA GLY A 153 12.02 -14.41 -16.02
C GLY A 153 11.00 -14.94 -14.99
N LYS A 154 10.90 -16.27 -14.87
CA LYS A 154 9.97 -16.91 -13.93
C LYS A 154 10.28 -16.53 -12.47
N ILE A 155 9.23 -16.24 -11.71
CA ILE A 155 9.30 -15.97 -10.27
C ILE A 155 9.50 -17.30 -9.53
N VAL A 156 10.49 -17.36 -8.64
CA VAL A 156 10.82 -18.57 -7.87
C VAL A 156 10.25 -18.49 -6.46
N THR A 157 10.14 -17.29 -5.89
CA THR A 157 9.67 -17.06 -4.53
C THR A 157 8.55 -16.00 -4.51
N ARG A 158 7.46 -16.28 -3.79
CA ARG A 158 6.31 -15.36 -3.63
C ARG A 158 6.20 -14.86 -2.19
N PRO A 159 5.86 -13.59 -1.94
CA PRO A 159 5.65 -13.13 -0.57
C PRO A 159 4.50 -13.92 0.05
N LEU A 160 4.73 -14.61 1.15
CA LEU A 160 3.64 -15.26 1.88
C LEU A 160 2.81 -14.18 2.56
N ALA A 161 1.61 -13.92 2.04
CA ALA A 161 0.62 -13.09 2.71
C ALA A 161 0.20 -13.77 4.01
N GLN A 162 0.78 -13.35 5.14
CA GLN A 162 0.36 -13.79 6.45
C GLN A 162 -0.95 -13.09 6.81
N LEU A 163 -2.08 -13.68 6.44
CA LEU A 163 -3.38 -13.34 7.03
C LEU A 163 -3.29 -13.69 8.52
N ASN A 164 -3.12 -12.67 9.38
CA ASN A 164 -3.05 -12.87 10.82
C ASN A 164 -4.42 -12.58 11.44
N PRO A 165 -5.19 -13.59 11.89
CA PRO A 165 -6.51 -13.39 12.50
C PRO A 165 -6.46 -12.44 13.72
N ARG A 166 -5.31 -12.35 14.41
CA ARG A 166 -5.10 -11.42 15.52
C ARG A 166 -5.11 -9.95 15.09
N ALA A 167 -4.77 -9.64 13.83
CA ALA A 167 -4.86 -8.29 13.29
C ALA A 167 -6.32 -7.84 13.14
N LEU A 168 -7.22 -8.78 12.83
CA LEU A 168 -8.65 -8.56 12.69
C LEU A 168 -9.29 -8.28 14.07
N LEU A 169 -8.93 -9.08 15.08
CA LEU A 169 -9.36 -8.87 16.47
C LEU A 169 -8.86 -7.53 17.05
N ARG A 170 -7.61 -7.15 16.75
CA ARG A 170 -7.07 -5.84 17.16
C ARG A 170 -7.78 -4.70 16.44
N SER A 171 -8.17 -4.87 15.18
CA SER A 171 -8.96 -3.87 14.44
C SER A 171 -10.32 -3.60 15.09
N LEU A 172 -10.96 -4.61 15.68
CA LEU A 172 -12.20 -4.45 16.44
C LEU A 172 -12.00 -3.65 17.74
N LEU A 173 -10.85 -3.79 18.41
CA LEU A 173 -10.51 -2.99 19.60
C LEU A 173 -10.30 -1.50 19.30
N TYR A 174 -10.10 -1.12 18.03
CA TYR A 174 -9.88 0.27 17.61
C TYR A 174 -11.14 0.97 17.07
N LEU A 175 -12.27 0.26 16.90
CA LEU A 175 -13.55 0.86 16.54
C LEU A 175 -13.97 2.04 17.44
N PRO A 176 -13.77 1.98 18.78
CA PRO A 176 -14.12 3.09 19.66
C PRO A 176 -13.26 4.36 19.45
N LEU A 177 -12.07 4.22 18.84
CA LEU A 177 -11.12 5.32 18.63
C LEU A 177 -11.56 6.28 17.52
N ASN A 178 -12.44 5.83 16.62
CA ASN A 178 -13.03 6.66 15.56
C ASN A 178 -14.11 7.64 16.07
N LEU A 179 -14.46 7.60 17.35
CA LEU A 179 -15.50 8.44 17.95
C LEU A 179 -15.03 9.87 18.29
N ILE A 180 -13.73 10.18 18.13
CA ILE A 180 -13.18 11.53 18.33
C ILE A 180 -12.85 12.13 16.95
N PRO A 181 -13.63 13.12 16.47
CA PRO A 181 -13.38 13.77 15.19
C PRO A 181 -11.96 14.34 15.10
N VAL A 182 -11.35 14.26 13.91
CA VAL A 182 -9.98 14.73 13.59
C VAL A 182 -8.85 13.88 14.20
N VAL A 183 -8.84 13.68 15.52
CA VAL A 183 -7.80 12.85 16.18
C VAL A 183 -7.89 11.40 15.72
N GLY A 184 -9.12 10.87 15.60
CA GLY A 184 -9.36 9.51 15.10
C GLY A 184 -8.84 9.30 13.67
N THR A 185 -9.03 10.28 12.77
CA THR A 185 -8.57 10.19 11.38
C THR A 185 -7.05 10.18 11.27
N VAL A 186 -6.36 11.07 11.98
CA VAL A 186 -4.89 11.13 11.98
C VAL A 186 -4.31 9.83 12.54
N LEU A 187 -4.86 9.34 13.64
CA LEU A 187 -4.42 8.10 14.27
C LEU A 187 -4.71 6.88 13.39
N TYR A 188 -5.86 6.86 12.72
CA TYR A 188 -6.18 5.84 11.72
C TYR A 188 -5.15 5.83 10.58
N ILE A 189 -4.84 6.97 9.98
CA ILE A 189 -3.83 7.07 8.91
C ILE A 189 -2.47 6.60 9.41
N TYR A 190 -2.05 7.04 10.61
CA TYR A 190 -0.79 6.61 11.21
C TYR A 190 -0.73 5.09 11.40
N MET A 191 -1.79 4.49 11.95
CA MET A 191 -1.84 3.04 12.18
C MET A 191 -1.85 2.25 10.87
N GLN A 192 -2.61 2.71 9.89
CA GLN A 192 -2.65 2.09 8.57
C GLN A 192 -1.29 2.21 7.89
N GLY A 193 -0.63 3.37 7.97
CA GLY A 193 0.71 3.57 7.45
C GLY A 193 1.76 2.68 8.13
N LYS A 194 1.75 2.58 9.46
CA LYS A 194 2.63 1.68 10.21
C LYS A 194 2.49 0.21 9.76
N ARG A 195 1.28 -0.22 9.39
CA ARG A 195 1.04 -1.57 8.84
C ARG A 195 1.44 -1.70 7.38
N ALA A 196 1.14 -0.68 6.56
CA ALA A 196 1.35 -0.70 5.11
C ALA A 196 2.84 -0.62 4.73
N GLY A 197 3.65 0.13 5.48
CA GLY A 197 5.07 0.35 5.19
C GLY A 197 5.87 -0.95 5.00
N PRO A 198 5.89 -1.86 5.99
CA PRO A 198 6.60 -3.14 5.85
C PRO A 198 6.05 -4.02 4.73
N VAL A 199 4.75 -3.93 4.42
CA VAL A 199 4.11 -4.69 3.34
C VAL A 199 4.65 -4.26 1.98
N LEU A 200 4.90 -2.96 1.76
CA LEU A 200 5.50 -2.44 0.53
C LEU A 200 6.93 -2.95 0.29
N HIS A 201 7.66 -3.33 1.34
CA HIS A 201 8.98 -3.97 1.26
C HIS A 201 8.96 -5.49 1.42
N ALA A 202 7.79 -6.14 1.45
CA ALA A 202 7.71 -7.59 1.59
C ALA A 202 8.54 -8.31 0.52
N ARG A 203 8.49 -7.82 -0.73
CA ARG A 203 9.32 -8.35 -1.82
C ARG A 203 10.81 -8.14 -1.59
N TYR A 204 11.22 -6.96 -1.11
CA TYR A 204 12.62 -6.69 -0.77
C TYR A 204 13.16 -7.65 0.29
N PHE A 205 12.44 -7.83 1.40
CA PHE A 205 12.85 -8.75 2.47
C PHE A 205 12.97 -10.19 1.97
N GLN A 206 12.05 -10.59 1.09
CA GLN A 206 12.13 -11.89 0.42
C GLN A 206 13.38 -12.01 -0.47
N LEU A 207 13.71 -10.99 -1.27
CA LEU A 207 14.91 -11.01 -2.11
C LEU A 207 16.19 -11.05 -1.27
N LYS A 208 16.18 -10.47 -0.07
CA LYS A 208 17.28 -10.58 0.91
C LYS A 208 17.36 -11.94 1.61
N GLY A 209 16.37 -12.82 1.42
CA GLY A 209 16.29 -14.11 2.10
C GLY A 209 16.06 -13.98 3.61
N TRP A 210 15.52 -12.85 4.08
CA TRP A 210 15.28 -12.64 5.50
C TRP A 210 14.11 -13.48 6.01
N ASP A 211 14.29 -14.09 7.17
CA ASP A 211 13.21 -14.74 7.89
C ASP A 211 12.30 -13.71 8.60
N SER A 212 11.22 -14.18 9.22
CA SER A 212 10.27 -13.29 9.89
C SER A 212 10.91 -12.53 11.06
N ARG A 213 11.89 -13.11 11.75
CA ARG A 213 12.54 -12.48 12.92
C ARG A 213 13.45 -11.35 12.48
N MET A 214 14.30 -11.58 11.49
CA MET A 214 15.20 -10.58 10.91
C MET A 214 14.40 -9.41 10.33
N ARG A 215 13.32 -9.71 9.61
CA ARG A 215 12.41 -8.69 9.09
C ARG A 215 11.83 -7.83 10.21
N ASP A 216 11.27 -8.45 11.24
CA ASP A 216 10.60 -7.73 12.32
C ASP A 216 11.58 -6.88 13.13
N GLU A 217 12.81 -7.37 13.33
CA GLU A 217 13.90 -6.61 13.95
C GLU A 217 14.35 -5.42 13.09
N TRP A 218 14.53 -5.63 11.78
CA TRP A 218 14.87 -4.54 10.86
C TRP A 218 13.79 -3.46 10.83
N VAL A 219 12.52 -3.86 10.72
CA VAL A 219 11.38 -2.93 10.69
C VAL A 219 11.28 -2.16 12.01
N LYS A 220 11.52 -2.82 13.14
CA LYS A 220 11.55 -2.15 14.45
C LYS A 220 12.66 -1.10 14.53
N ASN A 221 13.85 -1.41 14.03
CA ASN A 221 14.99 -0.49 14.03
C ASN A 221 14.82 0.68 13.04
N ASN A 222 13.93 0.55 12.05
CA ASN A 222 13.67 1.56 11.03
C ASN A 222 12.19 2.00 11.04
N GLN A 223 11.56 2.01 12.23
CA GLN A 223 10.10 2.12 12.34
C GLN A 223 9.58 3.44 11.77
N GLY A 224 10.23 4.59 12.03
CA GLY A 224 9.81 5.87 11.47
C GLY A 224 9.86 5.89 9.96
N ALA A 225 10.92 5.33 9.36
CA ALA A 225 11.04 5.22 7.91
C ALA A 225 9.91 4.40 7.28
N TYR A 226 9.66 3.20 7.80
CA TYR A 226 8.56 2.36 7.32
C TYR A 226 7.20 3.00 7.55
N THR A 227 7.00 3.66 8.69
CA THR A 227 5.74 4.33 9.00
C THR A 227 5.52 5.52 8.05
N GLY A 228 6.54 6.32 7.78
CA GLY A 228 6.48 7.44 6.83
C GLY A 228 6.19 6.98 5.41
N LEU A 229 6.89 5.96 4.92
CA LEU A 229 6.61 5.33 3.63
C LEU A 229 5.15 4.89 3.55
N GLY A 230 4.70 4.14 4.55
CA GLY A 230 3.36 3.58 4.59
C GLY A 230 2.27 4.64 4.70
N ILE A 231 2.47 5.71 5.48
CA ILE A 231 1.52 6.83 5.57
C ILE A 231 1.33 7.48 4.22
N ALA A 232 2.44 7.89 3.57
CA ALA A 232 2.37 8.56 2.28
C ALA A 232 1.73 7.65 1.20
N ALA A 233 2.13 6.38 1.16
CA ALA A 233 1.53 5.40 0.26
C ALA A 233 0.03 5.18 0.52
N PHE A 234 -0.36 5.02 1.79
CA PHE A 234 -1.75 4.83 2.18
C PHE A 234 -2.62 6.02 1.79
N VAL A 235 -2.16 7.25 2.07
CA VAL A 235 -2.89 8.49 1.72
C VAL A 235 -3.11 8.59 0.20
N LEU A 236 -2.11 8.26 -0.61
CA LEU A 236 -2.28 8.23 -2.07
C LEU A 236 -3.32 7.19 -2.49
N GLU A 237 -3.31 6.01 -1.87
CA GLU A 237 -4.26 4.94 -2.18
C GLU A 237 -5.68 5.16 -1.63
N MET A 238 -5.91 6.16 -0.78
CA MET A 238 -7.25 6.53 -0.31
C MET A 238 -8.10 7.16 -1.41
N VAL A 239 -7.48 7.66 -2.49
CA VAL A 239 -8.22 8.28 -3.61
C VAL A 239 -9.03 7.19 -4.34
N PRO A 240 -10.38 7.26 -4.35
CA PRO A 240 -11.21 6.28 -5.04
C PRO A 240 -10.85 6.21 -6.52
N PHE A 241 -10.97 5.02 -7.11
CA PHE A 241 -10.62 4.71 -8.51
C PHE A 241 -9.14 4.90 -8.91
N ALA A 242 -8.38 5.77 -8.23
CA ALA A 242 -6.94 5.96 -8.45
C ALA A 242 -6.06 5.06 -7.55
N SER A 243 -6.67 4.38 -6.57
CA SER A 243 -6.03 3.46 -5.64
C SER A 243 -5.17 2.36 -6.30
N ILE A 244 -5.59 1.83 -7.45
CA ILE A 244 -4.84 0.79 -8.17
C ILE A 244 -3.65 1.41 -8.92
N PRO A 245 -3.81 2.46 -9.75
CA PRO A 245 -2.66 3.19 -10.28
C PRO A 245 -1.64 3.60 -9.21
N PHE A 246 -2.11 4.13 -8.06
CA PHE A 246 -1.23 4.51 -6.96
C PHE A 246 -0.53 3.31 -6.31
N SER A 247 -1.12 2.12 -6.30
CA SER A 247 -0.44 0.93 -5.79
C SER A 247 0.79 0.55 -6.61
N PHE A 248 0.72 0.72 -7.94
CA PHE A 248 1.87 0.54 -8.82
C PHE A 248 2.93 1.62 -8.56
N THR A 249 2.56 2.90 -8.47
CA THR A 249 3.54 3.97 -8.20
C THR A 249 4.16 3.84 -6.81
N ASN A 250 3.40 3.40 -5.81
CA ASN A 250 3.90 3.12 -4.46
C ASN A 250 4.87 1.94 -4.46
N THR A 251 4.59 0.91 -5.26
CA THR A 251 5.48 -0.23 -5.46
C THR A 251 6.81 0.20 -6.10
N VAL A 252 6.75 1.08 -7.11
CA VAL A 252 7.97 1.70 -7.68
C VAL A 252 8.71 2.52 -6.62
N GLY A 253 8.00 3.35 -5.85
CA GLY A 253 8.59 4.15 -4.77
C GLY A 253 9.31 3.29 -3.73
N ALA A 254 8.66 2.21 -3.29
CA ALA A 254 9.25 1.23 -2.39
C ALA A 254 10.48 0.54 -3.00
N ALA A 255 10.44 0.15 -4.28
CA ALA A 255 11.59 -0.42 -4.95
C ALA A 255 12.75 0.57 -5.10
N LEU A 256 12.48 1.86 -5.34
CA LEU A 256 13.49 2.92 -5.34
C LEU A 256 14.16 3.03 -3.97
N TRP A 257 13.38 2.98 -2.89
CA TRP A 257 13.92 3.02 -1.54
C TRP A 257 14.79 1.80 -1.24
N ALA A 258 14.31 0.60 -1.57
CA ALA A 258 15.09 -0.64 -1.47
C ALA A 258 16.41 -0.54 -2.26
N ALA A 259 16.38 0.00 -3.48
CA ALA A 259 17.59 0.18 -4.28
C ALA A 259 18.59 1.15 -3.67
N ASP A 260 18.12 2.21 -3.00
CA ASP A 260 18.97 3.19 -2.33
C ASP A 260 19.53 2.65 -1.01
N LEU A 261 18.76 1.84 -0.26
CA LEU A 261 19.26 1.09 0.90
C LEU A 261 20.40 0.14 0.53
N GLU A 262 20.26 -0.60 -0.58
CA GLU A 262 21.30 -1.50 -1.07
C GLU A 262 22.54 -0.76 -1.58
N LYS A 263 22.42 0.51 -1.99
CA LYS A 263 23.59 1.34 -2.34
C LYS A 263 24.30 1.87 -1.12
N ALA A 264 23.57 2.22 -0.07
CA ALA A 264 24.14 2.73 1.18
C ALA A 264 24.84 1.65 2.01
N ASN A 265 24.43 0.39 1.87
CA ASN A 265 25.00 -0.76 2.58
C ASN A 265 26.13 -1.49 1.82
N LYS A 266 26.54 -0.98 0.65
CA LYS A 266 27.70 -1.47 -0.12
C LYS A 266 28.90 -0.57 0.15
#